data_AF-A0A8T4W9Z5-F1
#
_entry.id   AF-A0A8T4W9Z5-F1
#
_cell.length_a   1.000
_cell.length_b   1.000
_cell.length_c   1.000
_cell.angle_alpha   90.00
_cell.angle_beta   90.00
_cell.angle_gamma   90.00
#
_symmetry.space_group_name_H-M   'P 1'
#
loop_
_entity.id
_entity.type
_entity.pdbx_description
1 polymer ?
#
loop_
_entity_poly.entity_id
_entity_poly.type
_entity_poly.pdbx_seq_one_letter_code
_entity_poly.pdbx_strand_id
1 'polypeptide(L)' 'MAHEGLSITLVVLGLFLLIIYYFGPRTEVREVKRQEGFIMLIPSAIILFIIAVIVFSGIIG' A
#
# COMPACT_ATOMS: atom_id res chain seq x y z
N MET A 1 -18.68 -8.45 9.08
CA MET A 1 -18.59 -7.07 9.62
C MET A 1 -17.16 -6.64 9.96
N ALA A 2 -16.44 -7.25 10.92
CA ALA A 2 -15.07 -6.83 11.25
C ALA A 2 -14.06 -7.05 10.09
N HIS A 3 -14.12 -8.21 9.41
CA HIS A 3 -13.25 -8.53 8.27
C HIS A 3 -13.49 -7.61 7.07
N GLU A 4 -14.74 -7.22 6.82
CA GLU A 4 -15.11 -6.30 5.72
C GLU A 4 -14.60 -4.88 5.98
N GLY A 5 -14.68 -4.40 7.23
CA GLY A 5 -14.11 -3.10 7.59
C GLY A 5 -12.58 -3.08 7.49
N LEU A 6 -11.93 -4.18 7.89
CA LEU A 6 -10.48 -4.31 7.82
C LEU A 6 -9.98 -4.38 6.37
N SER A 7 -10.67 -5.13 5.50
CA SER A 7 -10.30 -5.22 4.07
C SER A 7 -10.45 -3.86 3.36
N ILE A 8 -11.52 -3.11 3.63
CA ILE A 8 -11.70 -1.75 3.10
C ILE A 8 -10.55 -0.84 3.54
N THR A 9 -10.18 -0.90 4.82
CA THR A 9 -9.07 -0.09 5.37
C THR A 9 -7.74 -0.41 4.67
N LEU A 10 -7.47 -1.69 4.42
CA LEU A 10 -6.25 -2.12 3.70
C LEU A 10 -6.23 -1.62 2.26
N VAL A 11 -7.36 -1.64 1.56
CA VAL A 11 -7.48 -1.10 0.20
C VAL A 11 -7.22 0.41 0.19
N VAL A 12 -7.82 1.15 1.13
CA VAL A 12 -7.62 2.60 1.26
C VAL A 12 -6.15 2.92 1.52
N LEU A 13 -5.48 2.19 2.40
CA LEU A 13 -4.05 2.35 2.66
C LEU A 13 -3.20 2.03 1.42
N GLY A 14 -3.51 0.96 0.69
CA GLY A 14 -2.83 0.62 -0.57
C GLY A 14 -2.95 1.74 -1.62
N LEU A 15 -4.13 2.33 -1.78
CA LEU A 15 -4.35 3.48 -2.66
C LEU A 15 -3.58 4.71 -2.18
N PHE A 16 -3.52 4.95 -0.86
CA PHE A 16 -2.77 6.05 -0.29
C PHE A 16 -1.27 5.95 -0.58
N LEU A 17 -0.70 4.74 -0.50
CA LEU A 17 0.70 4.49 -0.88
C LEU A 17 0.96 4.78 -2.36
N LEU A 18 0.03 4.44 -3.25
CA LEU A 18 0.17 4.78 -4.68
C LEU A 18 0.12 6.29 -4.91
N ILE A 19 -0.76 7.02 -4.20
CA ILE A 19 -0.80 8.49 -4.27
C ILE A 19 0.55 9.07 -3.81
N ILE A 20 1.07 8.61 -2.67
CA ILE A 20 2.39 9.04 -2.18
C ILE A 20 3.49 8.70 -3.17
N TYR A 21 3.44 7.56 -3.84
CA TYR A 21 4.42 7.19 -4.88
C TYR A 21 4.49 8.22 -6.01
N TYR A 22 3.36 8.78 -6.44
CA TYR A 22 3.34 9.78 -7.51
C TYR A 22 3.84 11.16 -7.05
N PHE A 23 3.56 11.56 -5.81
CA PHE A 23 3.85 12.92 -5.32
C PHE A 23 5.10 13.05 -4.45
N GLY A 24 5.50 12.00 -3.73
CA GLY A 24 6.51 12.06 -2.68
C GLY A 24 7.95 11.91 -3.16
N PRO A 25 8.37 10.76 -3.71
CA PRO A 25 9.78 10.48 -4.02
C PRO A 25 10.42 11.51 -4.97
N ARG A 26 9.63 12.14 -5.84
CA ARG A 26 10.12 13.11 -6.83
C ARG A 26 10.63 14.42 -6.21
N THR A 27 10.20 14.76 -4.99
CA THR A 27 10.63 15.98 -4.29
C THR A 27 11.89 15.78 -3.45
N GLU A 28 12.40 14.55 -3.34
CA GLU A 28 13.58 14.25 -2.54
C GLU A 28 14.88 14.62 -3.29
N VAL A 29 15.73 15.39 -2.60
CA VAL A 29 17.02 15.89 -3.12
C VAL A 29 18.09 14.79 -3.04
N ARG A 30 17.96 13.89 -2.06
CA ARG A 30 18.90 12.76 -1.88
C ARG A 30 18.53 11.60 -2.79
N GLU A 31 19.34 11.37 -3.82
CA GLU A 31 19.16 10.27 -4.79
C GLU A 31 18.87 8.90 -4.17
N VAL A 32 19.61 8.54 -3.11
CA VAL A 32 19.44 7.25 -2.41
C VAL A 32 18.05 7.15 -1.78
N LYS A 33 17.56 8.21 -1.12
CA LYS A 33 16.24 8.22 -0.48
C LYS A 33 15.11 8.23 -1.49
N ARG A 34 15.31 8.90 -2.63
CA ARG A 34 14.38 8.86 -3.75
C ARG A 34 14.23 7.44 -4.31
N GLN A 35 15.35 6.75 -4.54
CA GLN A 35 15.34 5.37 -5.03
C GLN A 35 14.71 4.41 -4.01
N GLU A 36 15.08 4.51 -2.73
CA GLU A 36 14.43 3.75 -1.65
C GLU A 36 12.91 3.94 -1.66
N GLY A 37 12.43 5.19 -1.74
CA GLY A 37 11.01 5.50 -1.79
C GLY A 37 10.30 4.86 -2.99
N PHE A 38 10.89 4.91 -4.18
CA PHE A 38 10.31 4.27 -5.37
C PHE A 38 10.28 2.74 -5.26
N ILE A 39 11.33 2.14 -4.68
CA ILE A 39 11.47 0.69 -4.56
C ILE A 39 10.54 0.13 -3.46
N MET A 40 10.24 0.90 -2.41
CA MET A 40 9.44 0.41 -1.28
C MET A 40 7.93 0.62 -1.48
N LEU A 41 7.49 1.75 -2.04
CA LEU A 41 6.06 2.12 -2.05
C LEU A 41 5.19 1.21 -2.92
N ILE A 42 5.65 0.81 -4.12
CA ILE A 42 4.86 -0.09 -4.99
C ILE A 42 4.72 -1.49 -4.38
N PRO A 43 5.81 -2.18 -3.96
CA PRO A 43 5.67 -3.50 -3.34
C PRO A 43 4.80 -3.48 -2.09
N SER A 44 4.91 -2.45 -1.25
CA SER A 44 4.05 -2.31 -0.07
C SER A 44 2.58 -2.16 -0.44
N ALA A 45 2.23 -1.37 -1.47
CA ALA A 45 0.86 -1.25 -1.95
C ALA A 45 0.32 -2.59 -2.47
N ILE A 46 1.12 -3.33 -3.24
CA ILE A 46 0.75 -4.66 -3.76
C ILE A 46 0.46 -5.63 -2.62
N ILE A 47 1.32 -5.68 -1.59
CA ILE A 47 1.13 -6.54 -0.43
C ILE A 47 -0.17 -6.20 0.30
N LEU A 48 -0.47 -4.91 0.48
CA LEU A 48 -1.73 -4.50 1.12
C LEU A 48 -2.96 -4.95 0.33
N PHE A 49 -2.94 -4.89 -0.99
CA PHE A 49 -4.04 -5.40 -1.82
C PHE A 49 -4.18 -6.92 -1.73
N ILE A 50 -3.07 -7.66 -1.75
CA ILE A 50 -3.10 -9.12 -1.59
C ILE A 50 -3.71 -9.49 -0.23
N ILE A 51 -3.27 -8.85 0.85
CA ILE A 51 -3.80 -9.10 2.18
C ILE A 51 -5.29 -8.71 2.24
N ALA A 52 -5.68 -7.58 1.64
CA ALA A 52 -7.09 -7.17 1.60
C ALA A 52 -7.99 -8.22 0.93
N VAL A 53 -7.53 -8.82 -0.18
CA VAL A 53 -8.24 -9.90 -0.88
C VAL A 53 -8.35 -11.14 0.01
N ILE A 54 -7.27 -11.54 0.68
CA ILE A 54 -7.26 -12.71 1.57
C ILE A 54 -8.18 -12.51 2.78
N VAL A 55 -8.19 -11.30 3.37
CA VAL A 55 -9.06 -10.97 4.50
C VAL A 55 -10.52 -10.94 4.05
N PHE A 56 -10.81 -10.37 2.88
CA PHE A 56 -12.16 -10.30 2.35
C PHE A 56 -12.72 -11.67 1.95
N SER A 57 -11.89 -12.57 1.41
CA SER A 57 -12.31 -13.91 1.01
C SER A 57 -12.69 -14.83 2.18
N GLY A 58 -12.46 -14.40 3.43
CA GLY A 58 -12.79 -15.17 4.62
C GLY A 58 -11.90 -16.40 4.82
N ILE A 59 -10.78 -16.52 4.08
CA ILE A 59 -9.82 -17.63 4.25
C ILE A 59 -9.20 -17.63 5.66
N ILE A 60 -9.10 -16.45 6.29
CA ILE A 60 -8.58 -16.26 7.66
C ILE A 60 -9.74 -16.01 8.66
N GLY A 61 -10.99 -16.32 8.28
CA GLY A 61 -12.19 -16.14 9.10
C GLY A 61 -12.55 -17.37 9.92
#